data_AF-A0A0N0DXF7-F1
#
_entry.id   AF-A0A0N0DXF7-F1
#
_cell.length_a   1.000
_cell.length_b   1.000
_cell.length_c   1.000
_cell.angle_alpha   90.00
_cell.angle_beta   90.00
_cell.angle_gamma   90.00
#
_symmetry.space_group_name_H-M   'P 1'
#
loop_
_entity.id
_entity.type
_entity.pdbx_description
1 polymer ?
#
loop_
_entity_poly.entity_id
_entity_poly.type
_entity_poly.pdbx_seq_one_letter_code
_entity_poly.pdbx_strand_id
1 'polypeptide(L)'
;MRRGSSASVSMTSFKDVRSEAERAVDAAEGLAKGKIPLICERRGDCTLPDLTGKKFLVSPTMTVGTFTELLRKRIAEEVEEPFYLFIANEVLKASGTSMKDLYRAYKDTDNFLYVYYGNSTTSDAVQMGSFKSSHSPLERASEAQEALAQGKIPIICEKAEGSSLTDLDQKKYVVDATMKVGYFSVLIKERIAAHVTEPFYLFLGERVLTASEISMQQLYDSYKEKDGLLYVTYDNTAPETAARVGAYRLTHDVVERKQEAAEAAAMGKIPIICEKREGSQVADLANKKFVVAPTMTVGTVAAALSKRVASELDQRIHLFIGDSVLTACSISISDLYDSYKDAEDGLLYVSYSNEIPPLTPQLGQYKLSYTHKERMQEAEKALWLEKVPIICEKKEGSSMPAINQRKFFVSQEITVGKVMELLKERIAQEVSSPIFIFVRGDTITNVHEPIMEVYEGYKDTDKFLYVTYSDTNK
;
A
#
# COMPACT_ATOMS: atom_id res chain seq x y z
N MET A 1 43.79 -15.55 4.87
CA MET A 1 42.63 -14.80 5.41
C MET A 1 41.45 -14.97 4.47
N ARG A 2 40.48 -15.83 4.83
CA ARG A 2 39.15 -15.89 4.20
C ARG A 2 38.15 -15.60 5.31
N ARG A 3 37.53 -14.42 5.32
CA ARG A 3 36.38 -14.14 6.18
C ARG A 3 35.15 -14.60 5.40
N GLY A 4 34.53 -15.67 5.89
CA GLY A 4 33.25 -16.17 5.38
C GLY A 4 32.13 -15.19 5.71
N SER A 5 31.24 -14.99 4.74
CA SER A 5 29.97 -14.29 4.91
C SER A 5 29.10 -15.04 5.92
N SER A 6 28.77 -14.40 7.04
CA SER A 6 27.70 -14.89 7.92
C SER A 6 26.38 -14.63 7.23
N ALA A 7 25.80 -15.67 6.63
CA ALA A 7 24.43 -15.63 6.14
C ALA A 7 23.50 -15.36 7.34
N SER A 8 22.69 -14.30 7.24
CA SER A 8 21.57 -14.06 8.15
C SER A 8 20.52 -15.14 7.94
N VAL A 9 20.50 -16.13 8.84
CA VAL A 9 19.43 -17.14 8.86
C VAL A 9 18.14 -16.43 9.30
N SER A 10 17.18 -16.33 8.39
CA SER A 10 15.84 -15.81 8.68
C SER A 10 15.19 -16.65 9.78
N MET A 11 14.71 -16.02 10.87
CA MET A 11 13.95 -16.69 11.93
C MET A 11 12.52 -16.99 11.45
N THR A 12 12.32 -18.00 10.62
CA THR A 12 10.97 -18.46 10.24
C THR A 12 10.35 -19.30 11.36
N SER A 13 9.12 -18.97 11.77
CA SER A 13 8.37 -19.74 12.77
C SER A 13 7.83 -21.04 12.17
N PHE A 14 7.66 -22.07 13.00
CA PHE A 14 7.00 -23.32 12.62
C PHE A 14 5.61 -23.11 12.02
N LYS A 15 4.88 -22.06 12.45
CA LYS A 15 3.56 -21.73 11.91
C LYS A 15 3.60 -21.09 10.52
N ASP A 16 4.72 -20.49 10.12
CA ASP A 16 4.89 -19.84 8.82
C ASP A 16 5.18 -20.85 7.71
N VAL A 17 5.78 -21.99 8.07
CA VAL A 17 6.29 -22.98 7.11
C VAL A 17 5.35 -24.18 6.95
N ARG A 18 4.38 -24.36 7.86
CA ARG A 18 3.42 -25.48 7.86
C ARG A 18 2.00 -24.98 8.01
N SER A 19 1.08 -25.49 7.21
CA SER A 19 -0.35 -25.19 7.36
C SER A 19 -0.92 -25.79 8.66
N GLU A 20 -1.99 -25.23 9.19
CA GLU A 20 -2.66 -25.73 10.41
C GLU A 20 -3.08 -27.20 10.27
N ALA A 21 -3.55 -27.61 9.09
CA ALA A 21 -3.92 -28.99 8.80
C ALA A 21 -2.73 -29.95 8.88
N GLU A 22 -1.58 -29.57 8.31
CA GLU A 22 -0.34 -30.37 8.42
C GLU A 22 0.15 -30.46 9.87
N ARG A 23 0.08 -29.36 10.63
CA ARG A 23 0.47 -29.35 12.04
C ARG A 23 -0.46 -30.23 12.88
N ALA A 24 -1.77 -30.19 12.65
CA ALA A 24 -2.71 -31.04 13.35
C ALA A 24 -2.45 -32.55 13.11
N VAL A 25 -2.09 -32.93 11.87
CA VAL A 25 -1.70 -34.31 11.53
C VAL A 25 -0.42 -34.71 12.26
N ASP A 26 0.61 -33.86 12.23
CA ASP A 26 1.88 -34.09 12.93
C ASP A 26 1.70 -34.24 14.45
N ALA A 27 0.85 -33.40 15.06
CA ALA A 27 0.54 -33.46 16.48
C ALA A 27 -0.20 -34.77 16.84
N ALA A 28 -1.16 -35.18 16.01
CA ALA A 28 -1.90 -36.42 16.19
C ALA A 28 -0.99 -37.66 16.20
N GLU A 29 0.04 -37.69 15.35
CA GLU A 29 1.03 -38.77 15.33
C GLU A 29 1.82 -38.87 16.66
N GLY A 30 2.20 -37.72 17.22
CA GLY A 30 2.87 -37.64 18.51
C GLY A 30 2.00 -38.13 19.67
N LEU A 31 0.74 -37.69 19.69
CA LEU A 31 -0.25 -38.08 20.69
C LEU A 31 -0.57 -39.58 20.62
N ALA A 32 -0.67 -40.15 19.42
CA ALA A 32 -0.88 -41.60 19.22
C ALA A 32 0.27 -42.44 19.83
N LYS A 33 1.48 -41.88 19.92
CA LYS A 33 2.64 -42.49 20.58
C LYS A 33 2.67 -42.25 22.10
N GLY A 34 1.62 -41.66 22.67
CA GLY A 34 1.55 -41.29 24.09
C GLY A 34 2.54 -40.19 24.48
N LYS A 35 2.97 -39.37 23.52
CA LYS A 35 3.89 -38.25 23.72
C LYS A 35 3.18 -36.92 23.49
N ILE A 36 3.70 -35.87 24.10
CA ILE A 36 3.22 -34.51 23.92
C ILE A 36 3.99 -33.86 22.75
N PRO A 37 3.32 -33.43 21.68
CA PRO A 37 3.93 -32.66 20.61
C PRO A 37 4.16 -31.22 21.07
N LEU A 38 5.41 -30.77 21.01
CA LEU A 38 5.85 -29.47 21.47
C LEU A 38 6.74 -28.81 20.42
N ILE A 39 6.56 -27.51 20.20
CA ILE A 39 7.48 -26.65 19.44
C ILE A 39 8.21 -25.73 20.42
N CYS A 40 9.55 -25.68 20.30
CA CYS A 40 10.39 -24.76 21.05
C CYS A 40 11.12 -23.83 20.07
N GLU A 41 10.85 -22.54 20.14
CA GLU A 41 11.48 -21.55 19.24
C GLU A 41 12.28 -20.49 20.01
N ARG A 42 13.28 -19.93 19.36
CA ARG A 42 14.05 -18.82 19.89
C ARG A 42 13.22 -17.54 19.84
N ARG A 43 13.22 -16.74 20.91
CA ARG A 43 12.65 -15.37 20.87
C ARG A 43 13.49 -14.46 19.98
N GLY A 44 12.88 -13.45 19.37
CA GLY A 44 13.59 -12.52 18.47
C GLY A 44 14.73 -11.74 19.14
N ASP A 45 14.61 -11.48 20.45
CA ASP A 45 15.58 -10.77 21.29
C ASP A 45 16.67 -11.68 21.89
N CYS A 46 16.61 -12.98 21.64
CA CYS A 46 17.53 -13.95 22.23
C CYS A 46 18.85 -14.00 21.44
N THR A 47 19.96 -13.74 22.10
CA THR A 47 21.31 -13.81 21.49
C THR A 47 21.91 -15.22 21.48
N LEU A 48 21.24 -16.19 22.11
CA LEU A 48 21.71 -17.58 22.15
C LEU A 48 21.56 -18.26 20.77
N PRO A 49 22.33 -19.33 20.51
CA PRO A 49 22.22 -20.11 19.28
C PRO A 49 20.79 -20.61 19.02
N ASP A 50 20.40 -20.71 17.74
CA ASP A 50 19.10 -21.31 17.36
C ASP A 50 19.13 -22.84 17.48
N LEU A 51 17.99 -23.44 17.79
CA LEU A 51 17.86 -24.89 17.90
C LEU A 51 17.89 -25.56 16.52
N THR A 52 18.74 -26.57 16.33
CA THR A 52 18.80 -27.41 15.11
C THR A 52 17.62 -28.39 14.95
N GLY A 53 16.53 -28.16 15.69
CA GLY A 53 15.30 -28.93 15.63
C GLY A 53 14.29 -28.39 16.64
N LYS A 54 13.31 -27.64 16.15
CA LYS A 54 12.31 -26.95 16.98
C LYS A 54 11.16 -27.85 17.44
N LYS A 55 10.95 -29.01 16.80
CA LYS A 55 9.88 -29.97 17.14
C LYS A 55 10.36 -31.05 18.10
N PHE A 56 9.59 -31.28 19.16
CA PHE A 56 9.85 -32.25 20.23
C PHE A 56 8.63 -33.15 20.47
N LEU A 57 8.91 -34.41 20.83
CA LEU A 57 7.91 -35.34 21.38
C LEU A 57 8.32 -35.67 22.81
N VAL A 58 7.62 -35.08 23.78
CA VAL A 58 8.03 -35.13 25.18
C VAL A 58 7.17 -36.11 25.99
N SER A 59 7.74 -36.69 27.04
CA SER A 59 6.98 -37.57 27.94
C SER A 59 5.94 -36.75 28.73
N PRO A 60 4.69 -37.20 28.87
CA PRO A 60 3.69 -36.52 29.70
C PRO A 60 4.12 -36.34 31.16
N THR A 61 4.94 -37.26 31.67
CA THR A 61 5.47 -37.26 33.04
C THR A 61 6.75 -36.45 33.23
N MET A 62 7.37 -35.96 32.15
CA MET A 62 8.55 -35.11 32.25
C MET A 62 8.16 -33.78 32.89
N THR A 63 9.03 -33.18 33.69
CA THR A 63 8.79 -31.85 34.25
C THR A 63 9.34 -30.77 33.33
N VAL A 64 8.84 -29.54 33.50
CA VAL A 64 9.40 -28.35 32.83
C VAL A 64 10.90 -28.22 33.12
N GLY A 65 11.34 -28.45 34.36
CA GLY A 65 12.75 -28.39 34.74
C GLY A 65 13.62 -29.39 33.96
N THR A 66 13.16 -30.65 33.85
CA THR A 66 13.85 -31.67 33.04
C THR A 66 13.88 -31.28 31.56
N PHE A 67 12.83 -30.65 31.04
CA PHE A 67 12.83 -30.12 29.67
C PHE A 67 13.87 -29.00 29.49
N THR A 68 13.94 -28.07 30.43
CA THR A 68 14.92 -26.98 30.42
C THR A 68 16.35 -27.51 30.42
N GLU A 69 16.65 -28.56 31.19
CA GLU A 69 17.97 -29.21 31.18
C GLU A 69 18.30 -29.86 29.83
N LEU A 70 17.30 -30.47 29.17
CA LEU A 70 17.47 -31.02 27.82
C LEU A 70 17.80 -29.90 26.82
N LEU A 71 17.06 -28.78 26.86
CA LEU A 71 17.30 -27.64 25.99
C LEU A 71 18.66 -27.00 26.25
N ARG A 72 19.12 -26.94 27.51
CA ARG A 72 20.45 -26.43 27.86
C ARG A 72 21.56 -27.13 27.09
N LYS A 73 21.50 -28.46 27.02
CA LYS A 73 22.47 -29.28 26.27
C LYS A 73 22.43 -29.05 24.75
N ARG A 74 21.31 -28.52 24.21
CA ARG A 74 21.13 -28.29 22.77
C ARG A 74 21.40 -26.85 22.34
N ILE A 75 21.18 -25.88 23.23
CA ILE A 75 21.32 -24.44 22.94
C ILE A 75 22.73 -23.96 23.29
N ALA A 76 23.28 -24.43 24.40
CA ALA A 76 24.44 -23.83 25.04
C ALA A 76 25.33 -24.90 25.70
N GLU A 77 25.95 -25.76 24.89
CA GLU A 77 26.96 -26.70 25.41
C GLU A 77 28.22 -25.95 25.89
N GLU A 78 28.51 -24.76 25.34
CA GLU A 78 29.68 -23.92 25.67
C GLU A 78 29.37 -22.54 26.29
N VAL A 79 28.10 -22.18 26.51
CA VAL A 79 27.72 -20.83 27.00
C VAL A 79 27.14 -20.92 28.41
N GLU A 80 27.78 -20.30 29.41
CA GLU A 80 27.29 -20.25 30.81
C GLU A 80 26.11 -19.27 31.02
N GLU A 81 25.64 -18.60 29.97
CA GLU A 81 24.56 -17.64 30.07
C GLU A 81 23.22 -18.32 30.46
N PRO A 82 22.49 -17.78 31.46
CA PRO A 82 21.19 -18.30 31.82
C PRO A 82 20.19 -18.07 30.68
N PHE A 83 19.28 -19.02 30.49
CA PHE A 83 18.12 -18.86 29.63
C PHE A 83 16.84 -19.27 30.35
N TYR A 84 15.75 -18.69 29.88
CA TYR A 84 14.42 -18.84 30.44
C TYR A 84 13.48 -19.38 29.36
N LEU A 85 12.52 -20.20 29.79
CA LEU A 85 11.43 -20.65 28.95
C LEU A 85 10.23 -19.71 29.12
N PHE A 86 9.48 -19.54 28.04
CA PHE A 86 8.31 -18.69 27.99
C PHE A 86 7.13 -19.45 27.41
N ILE A 87 5.95 -19.21 27.96
CA ILE A 87 4.68 -19.68 27.42
C ILE A 87 3.65 -18.56 27.57
N ALA A 88 2.83 -18.32 26.55
CA ALA A 88 1.89 -17.20 26.53
C ALA A 88 2.56 -15.85 26.93
N ASN A 89 3.80 -15.63 26.46
CA ASN A 89 4.66 -14.47 26.79
C ASN A 89 5.07 -14.30 28.26
N GLU A 90 4.76 -15.25 29.15
CA GLU A 90 5.21 -15.24 30.54
C GLU A 90 6.41 -16.14 30.76
N VAL A 91 7.33 -15.72 31.64
CA VAL A 91 8.43 -16.58 32.09
C VAL A 91 7.85 -17.80 32.81
N LEU A 92 8.18 -18.99 32.32
CA LEU A 92 7.73 -20.25 32.88
C LEU A 92 8.49 -20.57 34.17
N LYS A 93 7.99 -20.05 35.29
CA LYS A 93 8.60 -20.19 36.63
C LYS A 93 8.35 -21.56 37.29
N ALA A 94 7.50 -22.39 36.71
CA ALA A 94 6.96 -23.59 37.34
C ALA A 94 7.73 -24.87 36.99
N SER A 95 9.02 -24.93 37.36
CA SER A 95 9.95 -26.02 37.01
C SER A 95 9.48 -27.43 37.43
N GLY A 96 8.70 -27.54 38.50
CA GLY A 96 8.13 -28.82 38.98
C GLY A 96 6.87 -29.30 38.23
N THR A 97 6.29 -28.47 37.37
CA THR A 97 5.04 -28.81 36.64
C THR A 97 5.30 -29.90 35.61
N SER A 98 4.38 -30.85 35.48
CA SER A 98 4.46 -31.87 34.43
C SER A 98 4.16 -31.27 33.06
N MET A 99 4.82 -31.75 32.01
CA MET A 99 4.52 -31.32 30.63
C MET A 99 3.06 -31.61 30.26
N LYS A 100 2.43 -32.63 30.87
CA LYS A 100 1.01 -32.94 30.70
C LYS A 100 0.10 -31.82 31.20
N ASP A 101 0.39 -31.27 32.38
CA ASP A 101 -0.42 -30.20 32.95
C ASP A 101 -0.20 -28.90 32.18
N LEU A 102 1.04 -28.62 31.78
CA LEU A 102 1.36 -27.49 30.90
C LEU A 102 0.65 -27.61 29.54
N TYR A 103 0.66 -28.79 28.92
CA TYR A 103 -0.03 -29.07 27.66
C TYR A 103 -1.55 -28.89 27.77
N ARG A 104 -2.16 -29.35 28.86
CA ARG A 104 -3.60 -29.18 29.08
C ARG A 104 -4.01 -27.72 29.19
N ALA A 105 -3.14 -26.89 29.77
CA ALA A 105 -3.42 -25.48 29.99
C ALA A 105 -3.14 -24.60 28.76
N TYR A 106 -2.12 -24.93 27.95
CA TYR A 106 -1.57 -24.01 26.93
C TYR A 106 -1.35 -24.62 25.55
N LYS A 107 -1.91 -25.81 25.25
CA LYS A 107 -1.87 -26.33 23.88
C LYS A 107 -2.67 -25.43 22.93
N ASP A 108 -2.21 -25.34 21.70
CA ASP A 108 -2.86 -24.60 20.61
C ASP A 108 -3.95 -25.45 19.93
N THR A 109 -4.69 -24.84 18.97
CA THR A 109 -5.76 -25.50 18.21
C THR A 109 -5.25 -26.63 17.31
N ASP A 110 -4.01 -26.50 16.84
CA ASP A 110 -3.31 -27.54 16.08
C ASP A 110 -2.75 -28.68 16.96
N ASN A 111 -3.07 -28.67 18.26
CA ASN A 111 -2.64 -29.65 19.27
C ASN A 111 -1.14 -29.67 19.56
N PHE A 112 -0.34 -28.69 19.13
CA PHE A 112 1.01 -28.48 19.65
C PHE A 112 1.00 -27.63 20.92
N LEU A 113 2.02 -27.82 21.76
CA LEU A 113 2.38 -26.88 22.81
C LEU A 113 3.53 -26.00 22.32
N TYR A 114 3.36 -24.68 22.36
CA TYR A 114 4.37 -23.73 21.92
C TYR A 114 5.11 -23.14 23.13
N VAL A 115 6.43 -23.25 23.11
CA VAL A 115 7.33 -22.71 24.14
C VAL A 115 8.40 -21.90 23.45
N TYR A 116 8.86 -20.83 24.09
CA TYR A 116 9.95 -20.00 23.57
C TYR A 116 11.11 -19.94 24.55
N TYR A 117 12.33 -19.69 24.07
CA TYR A 117 13.49 -19.47 24.93
C TYR A 117 14.20 -18.14 24.66
N GLY A 118 14.75 -17.55 25.73
CA GLY A 118 15.47 -16.28 25.72
C GLY A 118 16.48 -16.17 26.86
N ASN A 119 17.54 -15.35 26.72
CA ASN A 119 18.55 -15.12 27.76
C ASN A 119 18.26 -13.94 28.71
N SER A 120 17.10 -13.28 28.57
CA SER A 120 16.65 -12.25 29.51
C SER A 120 15.39 -12.65 30.28
N THR A 121 15.33 -12.28 31.56
CA THR A 121 14.12 -12.40 32.43
C THR A 121 13.25 -11.16 32.40
N THR A 122 13.76 -10.02 31.92
CA THR A 122 12.96 -8.80 31.91
C THR A 122 11.73 -9.01 31.03
N SER A 123 10.57 -8.99 31.67
CA SER A 123 9.28 -8.69 31.02
C SER A 123 9.15 -7.20 30.70
N ASP A 124 10.21 -6.42 30.91
CA ASP A 124 10.25 -4.97 30.72
C ASP A 124 10.80 -4.65 29.33
N ALA A 125 10.01 -3.87 28.59
CA ALA A 125 10.16 -3.46 27.20
C ALA A 125 9.97 -4.59 26.16
N VAL A 126 8.74 -5.09 26.16
CA VAL A 126 7.98 -5.61 25.01
C VAL A 126 8.66 -5.31 23.66
N GLN A 127 9.38 -6.27 23.09
CA GLN A 127 9.30 -6.49 21.64
C GLN A 127 8.38 -7.69 21.46
N MET A 128 7.10 -7.48 21.77
CA MET A 128 6.08 -8.50 21.55
C MET A 128 5.98 -8.64 20.03
N GLY A 129 6.16 -9.86 19.52
CA GLY A 129 5.69 -10.19 18.18
C GLY A 129 4.21 -9.83 18.02
N SER A 130 3.69 -9.90 16.79
CA SER A 130 2.32 -9.48 16.51
C SER A 130 1.31 -10.16 17.46
N PHE A 131 0.24 -9.47 17.83
CA PHE A 131 -0.82 -10.02 18.68
C PHE A 131 -1.36 -11.35 18.12
N LYS A 132 -1.42 -11.45 16.80
CA LYS A 132 -1.83 -12.66 16.07
C LYS A 132 -0.88 -13.85 16.24
N SER A 133 0.39 -13.61 16.54
CA SER A 133 1.38 -14.65 16.81
C SER A 133 1.23 -15.23 18.21
N SER A 134 0.65 -14.48 19.15
CA SER A 134 0.50 -14.87 20.57
C SER A 134 -0.90 -15.34 20.96
N HIS A 135 -1.92 -15.08 20.14
CA HIS A 135 -3.32 -15.45 20.41
C HIS A 135 -3.91 -16.24 19.24
N SER A 136 -4.53 -17.38 19.53
CA SER A 136 -5.20 -18.21 18.53
C SER A 136 -6.43 -17.49 17.94
N PRO A 137 -6.85 -17.80 16.69
CA PRO A 137 -8.02 -17.17 16.08
C PRO A 137 -9.30 -17.27 16.93
N LEU A 138 -9.46 -18.37 17.69
CA LEU A 138 -10.61 -18.57 18.57
C LEU A 138 -10.56 -17.67 19.81
N GLU A 139 -9.40 -17.52 20.43
CA GLU A 139 -9.22 -16.60 21.57
C GLU A 139 -9.49 -15.16 21.15
N ARG A 140 -8.96 -14.75 19.99
CA ARG A 140 -9.18 -13.43 19.41
C ARG A 140 -10.66 -13.17 19.13
N ALA A 141 -11.36 -14.16 18.56
CA ALA A 141 -12.80 -14.08 18.31
C ALA A 141 -13.63 -14.02 19.61
N SER A 142 -13.28 -14.82 20.62
CA SER A 142 -13.93 -14.79 21.93
C SER A 142 -13.78 -13.43 22.60
N GLU A 143 -12.57 -12.89 22.59
CA GLU A 143 -12.26 -11.59 23.17
C GLU A 143 -12.98 -10.44 22.46
N ALA A 144 -13.03 -10.49 21.12
CA ALA A 144 -13.82 -9.54 20.35
C ALA A 144 -15.30 -9.61 20.74
N GLN A 145 -15.86 -10.82 20.82
CA GLN A 145 -17.27 -11.03 21.16
C GLN A 145 -17.61 -10.50 22.56
N GLU A 146 -16.74 -10.67 23.55
CA GLU A 146 -16.92 -10.16 24.91
C GLU A 146 -16.98 -8.62 24.95
N ALA A 147 -16.12 -7.94 24.21
CA ALA A 147 -16.12 -6.49 24.12
C ALA A 147 -17.37 -5.96 23.41
N LEU A 148 -17.76 -6.60 22.30
CA LEU A 148 -18.95 -6.24 21.52
C LEU A 148 -20.25 -6.46 22.30
N ALA A 149 -20.33 -7.50 23.13
CA ALA A 149 -21.48 -7.74 24.00
C ALA A 149 -21.71 -6.60 25.01
N GLN A 150 -20.65 -5.82 25.31
CA GLN A 150 -20.71 -4.63 26.15
C GLN A 150 -20.91 -3.33 25.35
N GLY A 151 -21.12 -3.43 24.03
CA GLY A 151 -21.25 -2.27 23.13
C GLY A 151 -19.95 -1.49 22.93
N LYS A 152 -18.79 -2.14 23.15
CA LYS A 152 -17.46 -1.53 23.04
C LYS A 152 -16.69 -2.09 21.87
N ILE A 153 -15.72 -1.31 21.39
CA ILE A 153 -14.89 -1.64 20.24
C ILE A 153 -13.57 -2.26 20.71
N PRO A 154 -13.27 -3.52 20.34
CA PRO A 154 -11.99 -4.15 20.64
C PRO A 154 -10.93 -3.79 19.59
N ILE A 155 -9.82 -3.25 20.05
CA ILE A 155 -8.71 -2.76 19.21
C ILE A 155 -7.41 -3.37 19.69
N ILE A 156 -6.61 -3.82 18.74
CA ILE A 156 -5.21 -4.16 18.95
C ILE A 156 -4.36 -3.04 18.36
N CYS A 157 -3.54 -2.40 19.20
CA CYS A 157 -2.63 -1.33 18.82
C CYS A 157 -1.18 -1.77 19.04
N GLU A 158 -0.40 -1.87 17.97
CA GLU A 158 0.98 -2.38 18.00
C GLU A 158 1.98 -1.40 17.40
N LYS A 159 3.24 -1.47 17.81
CA LYS A 159 4.29 -0.69 17.16
C LYS A 159 4.54 -1.24 15.75
N ALA A 160 4.72 -0.35 14.76
CA ALA A 160 5.10 -0.74 13.42
C ALA A 160 6.50 -1.39 13.40
N GLU A 161 6.71 -2.32 12.47
CA GLU A 161 8.01 -2.97 12.30
C GLU A 161 9.07 -1.93 11.89
N GLY A 162 10.19 -1.90 12.60
CA GLY A 162 11.26 -0.93 12.35
C GLY A 162 11.08 0.46 12.98
N SER A 163 9.94 0.73 13.63
CA SER A 163 9.73 1.99 14.35
C SER A 163 10.73 2.18 15.49
N SER A 164 11.19 3.42 15.67
CA SER A 164 12.06 3.80 16.79
C SER A 164 11.31 4.27 18.04
N LEU A 165 9.96 4.27 18.00
CA LEU A 165 9.15 4.55 19.19
C LEU A 165 9.27 3.44 20.25
N THR A 166 8.93 3.81 21.48
CA THR A 166 8.79 2.85 22.58
C THR A 166 7.55 1.99 22.39
N ASP A 167 7.64 0.74 22.82
CA ASP A 167 6.52 -0.18 22.82
C ASP A 167 5.49 0.21 23.90
N LEU A 168 4.21 -0.01 23.58
CA LEU A 168 3.12 0.18 24.54
C LEU A 168 3.23 -0.84 25.68
N ASP A 169 2.81 -0.40 26.87
CA ASP A 169 2.63 -1.24 28.06
C ASP A 169 1.62 -2.38 27.80
N GLN A 170 0.64 -2.13 26.92
CA GLN A 170 -0.32 -3.11 26.46
C GLN A 170 -0.76 -2.85 25.02
N LYS A 171 -1.05 -3.93 24.30
CA LYS A 171 -1.54 -3.89 22.91
C LYS A 171 -3.05 -3.87 22.79
N LYS A 172 -3.78 -4.33 23.82
CA LYS A 172 -5.23 -4.45 23.79
C LYS A 172 -5.92 -3.21 24.34
N TYR A 173 -6.93 -2.75 23.62
CA TYR A 173 -7.77 -1.63 24.01
C TYR A 173 -9.24 -1.98 23.77
N VAL A 174 -10.10 -1.60 24.72
CA VAL A 174 -11.56 -1.72 24.58
C VAL A 174 -12.13 -0.33 24.84
N VAL A 175 -12.66 0.30 23.80
CA VAL A 175 -13.07 1.71 23.85
C VAL A 175 -14.56 1.88 23.55
N ASP A 176 -15.14 3.00 23.95
CA ASP A 176 -16.52 3.32 23.62
C ASP A 176 -16.72 3.47 22.11
N ALA A 177 -17.83 2.93 21.60
CA ALA A 177 -18.22 3.00 20.18
C ALA A 177 -18.24 4.44 19.63
N THR A 178 -18.61 5.41 20.47
CA THR A 178 -18.70 6.83 20.11
C THR A 178 -17.38 7.59 20.24
N MET A 179 -16.32 6.99 20.80
CA MET A 179 -15.00 7.61 20.90
C MET A 179 -14.53 7.98 19.49
N LYS A 180 -13.93 9.17 19.33
CA LYS A 180 -13.32 9.57 18.05
C LYS A 180 -11.92 8.99 17.92
N VAL A 181 -11.52 8.64 16.70
CA VAL A 181 -10.16 8.14 16.40
C VAL A 181 -9.09 9.13 16.86
N GLY A 182 -9.35 10.44 16.75
CA GLY A 182 -8.46 11.48 17.27
C GLY A 182 -8.20 11.38 18.78
N TYR A 183 -9.22 11.07 19.59
CA TYR A 183 -9.05 10.86 21.03
C TYR A 183 -8.24 9.59 21.33
N PHE A 184 -8.49 8.52 20.59
CA PHE A 184 -7.70 7.30 20.70
C PHE A 184 -6.22 7.54 20.36
N SER A 185 -5.95 8.33 19.32
CA SER A 185 -4.59 8.75 18.95
C SER A 185 -3.87 9.50 20.06
N VAL A 186 -4.57 10.42 20.75
CA VAL A 186 -4.00 11.15 21.90
C VAL A 186 -3.70 10.20 23.05
N LEU A 187 -4.61 9.27 23.35
CA LEU A 187 -4.43 8.27 24.41
C LEU A 187 -3.19 7.41 24.17
N ILE A 188 -3.00 6.89 22.96
CA ILE A 188 -1.83 6.08 22.62
C ILE A 188 -0.55 6.91 22.73
N LYS A 189 -0.57 8.15 22.23
CA LYS A 189 0.58 9.07 22.34
C LYS A 189 0.97 9.36 23.79
N GLU A 190 0.00 9.58 24.67
CA GLU A 190 0.22 9.81 26.10
C GLU A 190 0.80 8.58 26.82
N ARG A 191 0.48 7.35 26.38
CA ARG A 191 0.97 6.10 26.97
C ARG A 191 2.39 5.71 26.55
N ILE A 192 2.82 6.12 25.37
CA ILE A 192 4.21 5.92 24.89
C ILE A 192 5.18 6.86 25.66
N ALA A 193 4.64 7.98 26.17
CA ALA A 193 5.04 8.86 27.29
C ALA A 193 6.49 9.41 27.39
N ALA A 194 6.63 10.74 27.17
CA ALA A 194 7.00 11.77 28.16
C ALA A 194 7.87 12.93 27.59
N HIS A 195 8.78 12.66 26.65
CA HIS A 195 9.66 13.69 26.04
C HIS A 195 9.89 13.51 24.55
N VAL A 196 8.98 12.83 23.86
CA VAL A 196 9.07 12.62 22.42
C VAL A 196 8.60 13.91 21.73
N THR A 197 9.54 14.74 21.30
CA THR A 197 9.28 15.83 20.33
C THR A 197 9.04 15.31 18.92
N GLU A 198 9.19 14.00 18.72
CA GLU A 198 9.03 13.32 17.44
C GLU A 198 7.54 13.20 17.07
N PRO A 199 7.22 13.23 15.76
CA PRO A 199 5.86 13.06 15.30
C PRO A 199 5.35 11.65 15.61
N PHE A 200 4.03 11.48 15.68
CA PHE A 200 3.36 10.22 16.03
C PHE A 200 2.19 9.99 15.09
N TYR A 201 2.11 8.80 14.51
CA TYR A 201 1.07 8.43 13.55
C TYR A 201 0.48 7.08 13.92
N LEU A 202 -0.85 6.97 13.85
CA LEU A 202 -1.56 5.69 13.86
C LEU A 202 -1.80 5.23 12.44
N PHE A 203 -1.84 3.93 12.20
CA PHE A 203 -2.02 3.32 10.90
C PHE A 203 -2.99 2.15 10.94
N LEU A 204 -3.68 1.93 9.82
CA LEU A 204 -4.46 0.74 9.55
C LEU A 204 -3.87 0.05 8.31
N GLY A 205 -2.98 -0.94 8.51
CA GLY A 205 -2.13 -1.44 7.43
C GLY A 205 -1.15 -0.35 6.99
N GLU A 206 -1.13 0.00 5.69
CA GLU A 206 -0.29 1.08 5.14
C GLU A 206 -0.93 2.48 5.28
N ARG A 207 -2.16 2.56 5.80
CA ARG A 207 -2.96 3.78 5.84
C ARG A 207 -2.75 4.57 7.12
N VAL A 208 -2.30 5.83 7.06
CA VAL A 208 -2.29 6.72 8.24
C VAL A 208 -3.70 7.11 8.64
N LEU A 209 -4.04 7.01 9.93
CA LEU A 209 -5.28 7.51 10.50
C LEU A 209 -5.12 8.99 10.87
N THR A 210 -5.56 9.88 9.98
CA THR A 210 -5.50 11.35 10.17
C THR A 210 -6.84 11.95 10.62
N ALA A 211 -7.93 11.19 10.51
CA ALA A 211 -9.30 11.68 10.70
C ALA A 211 -9.66 11.85 12.19
N SER A 212 -9.76 13.11 12.63
CA SER A 212 -10.13 13.45 14.01
C SER A 212 -11.63 13.26 14.31
N GLU A 213 -12.47 13.14 13.28
CA GLU A 213 -13.94 13.18 13.40
C GLU A 213 -14.65 11.83 13.20
N ILE A 214 -13.95 10.78 12.76
CA ILE A 214 -14.54 9.43 12.61
C ILE A 214 -14.68 8.78 14.00
N SER A 215 -15.82 8.13 14.26
CA SER A 215 -16.01 7.34 15.48
C SER A 215 -15.34 5.97 15.37
N MET A 216 -14.93 5.39 16.50
CA MET A 216 -14.33 4.06 16.57
C MET A 216 -15.28 2.98 16.02
N GLN A 217 -16.60 3.14 16.20
CA GLN A 217 -17.60 2.26 15.58
C GLN A 217 -17.56 2.30 14.05
N GLN A 218 -17.53 3.49 13.45
CA GLN A 218 -17.46 3.64 11.99
C GLN A 218 -16.16 3.05 11.43
N LEU A 219 -15.03 3.27 12.10
CA LEU A 219 -13.75 2.67 11.71
C LEU A 219 -13.78 1.13 11.82
N TYR A 220 -14.39 0.62 12.89
CA TYR A 220 -14.54 -0.81 13.15
C TYR A 220 -15.42 -1.51 12.12
N ASP A 221 -16.56 -0.92 11.75
CA ASP A 221 -17.48 -1.52 10.78
C ASP A 221 -16.88 -1.67 9.39
N SER A 222 -15.98 -0.75 9.01
CA SER A 222 -15.26 -0.80 7.74
C SER A 222 -14.08 -1.77 7.72
N TYR A 223 -13.40 -1.98 8.86
CA TYR A 223 -12.06 -2.59 8.86
C TYR A 223 -11.75 -3.65 9.90
N LYS A 224 -12.72 -4.06 10.72
CA LYS A 224 -12.53 -5.24 11.56
C LYS A 224 -12.11 -6.44 10.71
N GLU A 225 -11.22 -7.24 11.26
CA GLU A 225 -10.82 -8.49 10.61
C GLU A 225 -11.81 -9.63 10.89
N LYS A 226 -11.56 -10.79 10.28
CA LYS A 226 -12.43 -11.98 10.39
C LYS A 226 -12.55 -12.51 11.82
N ASP A 227 -11.57 -12.21 12.67
CA ASP A 227 -11.58 -12.54 14.10
C ASP A 227 -12.31 -11.49 14.95
N GLY A 228 -12.90 -10.46 14.35
CA GLY A 228 -13.70 -9.45 15.04
C GLY A 228 -12.89 -8.38 15.76
N LEU A 229 -11.57 -8.34 15.60
CA LEU A 229 -10.71 -7.30 16.17
C LEU A 229 -10.37 -6.23 15.12
N LEU A 230 -10.16 -4.99 15.57
CA LEU A 230 -9.59 -3.92 14.75
C LEU A 230 -8.08 -3.81 15.01
N TYR A 231 -7.26 -3.94 13.99
CA TYR A 231 -5.80 -3.88 14.11
C TYR A 231 -5.27 -2.53 13.64
N VAL A 232 -4.54 -1.86 14.51
CA VAL A 232 -3.92 -0.55 14.29
C VAL A 232 -2.44 -0.65 14.62
N THR A 233 -1.58 -0.01 13.85
CA THR A 233 -0.15 0.12 14.16
C THR A 233 0.22 1.58 14.43
N TYR A 234 1.37 1.83 15.07
CA TYR A 234 1.86 3.19 15.30
C TYR A 234 3.36 3.33 15.01
N ASP A 235 3.76 4.53 14.58
CA ASP A 235 5.15 4.85 14.25
C ASP A 235 5.47 6.35 14.47
N ASN A 236 6.75 6.68 14.62
CA ASN A 236 7.29 8.05 14.55
C ASN A 236 7.75 8.43 13.16
N THR A 237 7.93 7.47 12.26
CA THR A 237 8.05 7.80 10.86
C THR A 237 6.66 8.17 10.35
N ALA A 238 6.52 9.41 9.85
CA ALA A 238 5.51 9.61 8.82
C ALA A 238 5.84 8.55 7.77
N PRO A 239 4.85 7.93 7.11
CA PRO A 239 5.17 7.10 5.95
C PRO A 239 6.14 7.91 5.08
N GLU A 240 7.15 7.28 4.47
CA GLU A 240 8.13 7.95 3.59
C GLU A 240 7.49 8.78 2.45
N THR A 241 6.16 8.84 2.39
CA THR A 241 5.37 9.90 1.76
C THR A 241 5.58 11.28 2.42
N ALA A 242 6.78 11.82 2.25
CA ALA A 242 6.90 13.20 1.81
C ALA A 242 6.02 13.34 0.55
N ALA A 243 4.83 13.91 0.69
CA ALA A 243 3.90 14.29 -0.36
C ALA A 243 4.14 13.57 -1.70
N ARG A 244 3.74 12.29 -1.77
CA ARG A 244 3.69 11.57 -3.04
C ARG A 244 2.25 11.60 -3.53
N VAL A 245 2.10 11.67 -4.83
CA VAL A 245 0.80 11.51 -5.51
C VAL A 245 0.19 10.18 -5.07
N GLY A 246 -1.01 10.21 -4.47
CA GLY A 246 -1.71 9.05 -3.93
C GLY A 246 -1.71 8.93 -2.40
N ALA A 247 -0.99 9.78 -1.66
CA ALA A 247 -0.95 9.73 -0.20
C ALA A 247 -2.33 9.96 0.44
N TYR A 248 -3.16 10.83 -0.12
CA TYR A 248 -4.52 11.05 0.37
C TYR A 248 -5.39 9.79 0.28
N ARG A 249 -5.26 9.00 -0.80
CA ARG A 249 -5.96 7.71 -0.95
C ARG A 249 -5.51 6.70 0.09
N LEU A 250 -4.21 6.69 0.36
CA LEU A 250 -3.63 5.78 1.35
C LEU A 250 -4.01 6.20 2.76
N THR A 251 -4.19 7.49 3.06
CA THR A 251 -4.45 7.98 4.42
C THR A 251 -5.94 8.18 4.75
N HIS A 252 -6.83 8.27 3.76
CA HIS A 252 -8.26 8.53 3.98
C HIS A 252 -9.15 7.36 3.56
N ASP A 253 -10.22 7.14 4.32
CA ASP A 253 -11.10 5.97 4.18
C ASP A 253 -11.86 6.05 2.88
N VAL A 254 -12.12 4.92 2.23
CA VAL A 254 -13.00 4.92 1.06
C VAL A 254 -14.40 5.46 1.41
N VAL A 255 -14.92 5.17 2.61
CA VAL A 255 -16.19 5.68 3.13
C VAL A 255 -16.12 7.19 3.36
N GLU A 256 -15.03 7.68 3.95
CA GLU A 256 -14.80 9.11 4.17
C GLU A 256 -14.68 9.86 2.84
N ARG A 257 -13.87 9.36 1.91
CA ARG A 257 -13.69 9.92 0.57
C ARG A 257 -15.00 9.97 -0.21
N LYS A 258 -15.82 8.92 -0.13
CA LYS A 258 -17.17 8.89 -0.71
C LYS A 258 -18.10 9.91 -0.08
N GLN A 259 -18.03 10.06 1.25
CA GLN A 259 -18.83 11.06 1.97
C GLN A 259 -18.42 12.48 1.54
N GLU A 260 -17.13 12.76 1.44
CA GLU A 260 -16.61 14.05 0.95
C GLU A 260 -17.07 14.34 -0.48
N ALA A 261 -17.07 13.33 -1.35
CA ALA A 261 -17.57 13.47 -2.70
C ALA A 261 -19.08 13.75 -2.74
N ALA A 262 -19.86 13.04 -1.91
CA ALA A 262 -21.30 13.25 -1.79
C ALA A 262 -21.64 14.64 -1.26
N GLU A 263 -20.90 15.15 -0.28
CA GLU A 263 -21.07 16.50 0.27
C GLU A 263 -20.77 17.59 -0.78
N ALA A 264 -19.68 17.43 -1.54
CA ALA A 264 -19.36 18.33 -2.64
C ALA A 264 -20.46 18.31 -3.73
N ALA A 265 -20.93 17.11 -4.10
CA ALA A 265 -22.01 16.93 -5.07
C ALA A 265 -23.32 17.56 -4.60
N ALA A 266 -23.67 17.45 -3.31
CA ALA A 266 -24.86 18.08 -2.73
C ALA A 266 -24.81 19.62 -2.82
N MET A 267 -23.61 20.21 -2.85
CA MET A 267 -23.40 21.63 -3.08
C MET A 267 -23.31 22.01 -4.57
N GLY A 268 -23.44 21.05 -5.50
CA GLY A 268 -23.23 21.28 -6.93
C GLY A 268 -21.79 21.65 -7.27
N LYS A 269 -20.82 21.17 -6.48
CA LYS A 269 -19.40 21.48 -6.61
C LYS A 269 -18.57 20.22 -6.82
N ILE A 270 -17.32 20.41 -7.19
CA ILE A 270 -16.39 19.34 -7.51
C ILE A 270 -15.34 19.21 -6.39
N PRO A 271 -15.20 18.01 -5.80
CA PRO A 271 -14.14 17.73 -4.84
C PRO A 271 -12.81 17.44 -5.57
N ILE A 272 -11.77 18.19 -5.24
CA ILE A 272 -10.42 18.02 -5.78
C ILE A 272 -9.45 17.77 -4.63
N ILE A 273 -8.63 16.73 -4.76
CA ILE A 273 -7.46 16.49 -3.93
C ILE A 273 -6.22 16.93 -4.69
N CYS A 274 -5.41 17.80 -4.09
CA CYS A 274 -4.21 18.38 -4.66
C CYS A 274 -2.97 17.97 -3.87
N GLU A 275 -2.05 17.23 -4.50
CA GLU A 275 -0.85 16.71 -3.83
C GLU A 275 0.44 17.15 -4.54
N LYS A 276 1.47 17.51 -3.76
CA LYS A 276 2.78 17.84 -4.33
C LYS A 276 3.38 16.60 -5.00
N ARG A 277 4.12 16.78 -6.11
CA ARG A 277 4.93 15.70 -6.70
C ARG A 277 6.30 15.61 -6.03
N GLU A 278 6.82 14.40 -5.99
CA GLU A 278 8.19 14.12 -5.53
C GLU A 278 9.21 14.91 -6.39
N GLY A 279 10.23 15.47 -5.74
CA GLY A 279 11.25 16.30 -6.41
C GLY A 279 10.89 17.77 -6.60
N SER A 280 9.63 18.18 -6.44
CA SER A 280 9.25 19.59 -6.60
C SER A 280 9.87 20.50 -5.51
N GLN A 281 10.28 21.71 -5.91
CA GLN A 281 10.89 22.70 -5.00
C GLN A 281 9.89 23.64 -4.31
N VAL A 282 8.60 23.61 -4.69
CA VAL A 282 7.57 24.42 -4.00
C VAL A 282 7.16 23.83 -2.66
N ALA A 283 6.58 24.64 -1.79
CA ALA A 283 6.08 24.17 -0.49
C ALA A 283 4.90 23.18 -0.65
N ASP A 284 4.70 22.32 0.35
CA ASP A 284 3.47 21.50 0.41
C ASP A 284 2.27 22.39 0.78
N LEU A 285 1.09 22.05 0.26
CA LEU A 285 -0.16 22.69 0.61
C LEU A 285 -0.53 22.29 2.04
N ALA A 286 -0.81 23.28 2.89
CA ALA A 286 -1.34 23.03 4.23
C ALA A 286 -2.67 22.26 4.21
N ASN A 287 -3.51 22.48 3.18
CA ASN A 287 -4.75 21.76 2.95
C ASN A 287 -4.74 21.15 1.55
N LYS A 288 -4.91 19.82 1.48
CA LYS A 288 -4.89 19.07 0.22
C LYS A 288 -6.28 18.90 -0.42
N LYS A 289 -7.35 19.08 0.37
CA LYS A 289 -8.75 18.99 -0.10
C LYS A 289 -9.31 20.36 -0.48
N PHE A 290 -9.97 20.40 -1.63
CA PHE A 290 -10.62 21.59 -2.18
C PHE A 290 -12.00 21.24 -2.73
N VAL A 291 -12.95 22.16 -2.62
CA VAL A 291 -14.27 22.05 -3.24
C VAL A 291 -14.47 23.25 -4.13
N VAL A 292 -14.50 23.03 -5.44
CA VAL A 292 -14.46 24.09 -6.45
C VAL A 292 -15.73 24.14 -7.30
N ALA A 293 -16.01 25.30 -7.91
CA ALA A 293 -17.14 25.42 -8.82
C ALA A 293 -16.86 24.67 -10.14
N PRO A 294 -17.85 23.99 -10.75
CA PRO A 294 -17.66 23.25 -12.01
C PRO A 294 -17.15 24.10 -13.17
N THR A 295 -17.48 25.39 -13.15
CA THR A 295 -17.10 26.38 -14.17
C THR A 295 -15.68 26.93 -14.01
N MET A 296 -14.99 26.62 -12.91
CA MET A 296 -13.57 26.99 -12.77
C MET A 296 -12.76 26.25 -13.84
N THR A 297 -11.67 26.86 -14.28
CA THR A 297 -10.73 26.21 -15.19
C THR A 297 -9.50 25.69 -14.46
N VAL A 298 -8.80 24.74 -15.08
CA VAL A 298 -7.49 24.25 -14.61
C VAL A 298 -6.55 25.42 -14.30
N GLY A 299 -6.48 26.42 -15.17
CA GLY A 299 -5.63 27.60 -14.99
C GLY A 299 -6.02 28.43 -13.76
N THR A 300 -7.32 28.59 -13.50
CA THR A 300 -7.79 29.31 -12.30
C THR A 300 -7.45 28.57 -11.01
N VAL A 301 -7.56 27.24 -11.01
CA VAL A 301 -7.16 26.39 -9.87
C VAL A 301 -5.64 26.45 -9.68
N ALA A 302 -4.86 26.29 -10.75
CA ALA A 302 -3.40 26.38 -10.71
C ALA A 302 -2.92 27.73 -10.16
N ALA A 303 -3.53 28.84 -10.59
CA ALA A 303 -3.21 30.17 -10.09
C ALA A 303 -3.57 30.34 -8.60
N ALA A 304 -4.71 29.80 -8.17
CA ALA A 304 -5.12 29.84 -6.78
C ALA A 304 -4.19 29.02 -5.87
N LEU A 305 -3.74 27.85 -6.33
CA LEU A 305 -2.81 26.99 -5.61
C LEU A 305 -1.39 27.56 -5.61
N SER A 306 -0.92 28.15 -6.71
CA SER A 306 0.40 28.80 -6.80
C SER A 306 0.60 29.82 -5.69
N LYS A 307 -0.41 30.65 -5.40
CA LYS A 307 -0.39 31.64 -4.31
C LYS A 307 -0.22 31.04 -2.91
N ARG A 308 -0.47 29.74 -2.74
CA ARG A 308 -0.40 29.04 -1.44
C ARG A 308 0.91 28.26 -1.25
N VAL A 309 1.65 28.00 -2.34
CA VAL A 309 2.84 27.13 -2.32
C VAL A 309 4.12 27.82 -2.80
N ALA A 310 4.01 28.95 -3.49
CA ALA A 310 5.15 29.73 -3.95
C ALA A 310 5.67 30.64 -2.82
N SER A 311 6.95 30.46 -2.45
CA SER A 311 7.66 31.35 -1.52
C SER A 311 8.25 32.59 -2.20
N GLU A 312 8.47 32.52 -3.52
CA GLU A 312 9.00 33.60 -4.35
C GLU A 312 7.91 34.16 -5.27
N LEU A 313 7.95 35.49 -5.49
CA LEU A 313 7.11 36.14 -6.50
C LEU A 313 7.47 35.56 -7.87
N ASP A 314 6.47 34.96 -8.55
CA ASP A 314 6.52 34.40 -9.91
C ASP A 314 6.88 32.91 -10.08
N GLN A 315 7.04 32.14 -8.98
CA GLN A 315 7.02 30.67 -9.09
C GLN A 315 5.61 30.17 -9.41
N ARG A 316 5.43 29.67 -10.64
CA ARG A 316 4.18 29.02 -11.09
C ARG A 316 4.27 27.52 -10.90
N ILE A 317 3.16 26.90 -10.52
CA ILE A 317 3.04 25.45 -10.50
C ILE A 317 2.27 24.96 -11.73
N HIS A 318 2.63 23.76 -12.14
CA HIS A 318 1.93 22.96 -13.13
C HIS A 318 1.07 21.93 -12.40
N LEU A 319 -0.14 21.71 -12.90
CA LEU A 319 -1.03 20.67 -12.40
C LEU A 319 -0.91 19.43 -13.27
N PHE A 320 -1.19 18.27 -12.69
CA PHE A 320 -1.02 16.97 -13.33
C PHE A 320 -2.17 16.04 -12.97
N ILE A 321 -2.52 15.14 -13.89
CA ILE A 321 -3.33 13.95 -13.62
C ILE A 321 -2.49 12.73 -13.98
N GLY A 322 -2.30 11.85 -12.99
CA GLY A 322 -1.26 10.81 -13.09
C GLY A 322 0.09 11.47 -13.38
N ASP A 323 0.72 11.06 -14.46
CA ASP A 323 2.00 11.61 -14.90
C ASP A 323 1.89 12.80 -15.86
N SER A 324 0.70 13.05 -16.39
CA SER A 324 0.48 14.01 -17.48
C SER A 324 0.25 15.42 -16.98
N VAL A 325 1.02 16.38 -17.52
CA VAL A 325 0.86 17.81 -17.24
C VAL A 325 -0.39 18.39 -17.92
N LEU A 326 -1.20 19.12 -17.15
CA LEU A 326 -2.37 19.85 -17.62
C LEU A 326 -1.94 21.22 -18.18
N THR A 327 -1.56 21.25 -19.46
CA THR A 327 -1.09 22.46 -20.15
C THR A 327 -2.22 23.36 -20.64
N ALA A 328 -3.41 22.80 -20.87
CA ALA A 328 -4.59 23.55 -21.28
C ALA A 328 -5.29 24.20 -20.09
N CYS A 329 -4.87 25.42 -19.77
CA CYS A 329 -5.41 26.24 -18.69
C CYS A 329 -6.91 26.57 -18.83
N SER A 330 -7.52 26.37 -20.00
CA SER A 330 -8.91 26.66 -20.32
C SER A 330 -9.89 25.51 -20.05
N ILE A 331 -9.39 24.28 -19.83
CA ILE A 331 -10.25 23.12 -19.52
C ILE A 331 -11.05 23.42 -18.25
N SER A 332 -12.37 23.21 -18.30
CA SER A 332 -13.21 23.34 -17.12
C SER A 332 -12.94 22.18 -16.16
N ILE A 333 -13.05 22.43 -14.85
CA ILE A 333 -12.91 21.37 -13.87
C ILE A 333 -14.02 20.32 -14.04
N SER A 334 -15.21 20.71 -14.51
CA SER A 334 -16.28 19.74 -14.83
C SER A 334 -15.85 18.71 -15.87
N ASP A 335 -15.30 19.15 -17.00
CA ASP A 335 -14.86 18.24 -18.07
C ASP A 335 -13.75 17.29 -17.58
N LEU A 336 -12.86 17.84 -16.74
CA LEU A 336 -11.77 17.08 -16.13
C LEU A 336 -12.30 16.04 -15.13
N TYR A 337 -13.27 16.43 -14.31
CA TYR A 337 -13.91 15.56 -13.32
C TYR A 337 -14.67 14.41 -13.98
N ASP A 338 -15.47 14.68 -15.01
CA ASP A 338 -16.23 13.64 -15.71
C ASP A 338 -15.33 12.60 -16.37
N SER A 339 -14.12 13.00 -16.77
CA SER A 339 -13.15 12.14 -17.44
C SER A 339 -12.20 11.40 -16.48
N TYR A 340 -11.88 11.98 -15.32
CA TYR A 340 -10.77 11.53 -14.47
C TYR A 340 -11.08 11.43 -12.98
N LYS A 341 -12.33 11.65 -12.55
CA LYS A 341 -12.71 11.30 -11.17
C LYS A 341 -12.44 9.83 -10.93
N ASP A 342 -12.03 9.52 -9.71
CA ASP A 342 -11.83 8.15 -9.33
C ASP A 342 -13.18 7.43 -9.23
N ALA A 343 -13.26 6.25 -9.85
CA ALA A 343 -14.48 5.48 -9.94
C ALA A 343 -14.88 4.83 -8.60
N GLU A 344 -13.91 4.63 -7.70
CA GLU A 344 -14.15 4.03 -6.39
C GLU A 344 -14.79 5.04 -5.45
N ASP A 345 -14.29 6.28 -5.41
CA ASP A 345 -14.68 7.27 -4.38
C ASP A 345 -15.35 8.56 -4.88
N GLY A 346 -15.29 8.87 -6.18
CA GLY A 346 -15.85 10.09 -6.75
C GLY A 346 -15.04 11.38 -6.51
N LEU A 347 -13.78 11.29 -6.09
CA LEU A 347 -12.86 12.43 -5.94
C LEU A 347 -12.01 12.61 -7.20
N LEU A 348 -11.66 13.87 -7.53
CA LEU A 348 -10.68 14.15 -8.58
C LEU A 348 -9.30 14.38 -7.98
N TYR A 349 -8.34 13.55 -8.38
CA TYR A 349 -6.97 13.61 -7.89
C TYR A 349 -6.08 14.37 -8.87
N VAL A 350 -5.46 15.42 -8.38
CA VAL A 350 -4.54 16.28 -9.12
C VAL A 350 -3.24 16.36 -8.34
N SER A 351 -2.12 16.32 -9.03
CA SER A 351 -0.82 16.63 -8.42
C SER A 351 -0.22 17.90 -8.96
N TYR A 352 0.76 18.49 -8.26
CA TYR A 352 1.38 19.74 -8.66
C TYR A 352 2.90 19.77 -8.45
N SER A 353 3.57 20.53 -9.32
CA SER A 353 5.02 20.78 -9.26
C SER A 353 5.37 22.10 -9.94
N ASN A 354 6.40 22.79 -9.47
CA ASN A 354 7.04 23.89 -10.22
C ASN A 354 8.02 23.39 -11.30
N GLU A 355 8.32 22.11 -11.32
CA GLU A 355 9.10 21.48 -12.38
C GLU A 355 8.14 20.95 -13.45
N ILE A 356 8.36 21.38 -14.69
CA ILE A 356 7.76 20.72 -15.85
C ILE A 356 8.62 19.46 -16.06
N PRO A 357 8.06 18.25 -16.04
CA PRO A 357 8.83 17.07 -16.39
C PRO A 357 9.46 17.27 -17.78
N PRO A 358 10.58 16.61 -18.10
CA PRO A 358 11.10 16.63 -19.46
C PRO A 358 9.94 16.34 -20.41
N LEU A 359 9.83 17.13 -21.48
CA LEU A 359 8.72 17.18 -22.45
C LEU A 359 8.48 15.85 -23.20
N THR A 360 8.93 14.72 -22.67
CA THR A 360 8.67 13.36 -23.14
C THR A 360 7.15 13.12 -23.13
N PRO A 361 6.50 13.06 -24.29
CA PRO A 361 5.05 12.97 -24.31
C PRO A 361 4.59 11.60 -23.81
N GLN A 362 3.65 11.61 -22.88
CA GLN A 362 3.17 10.41 -22.20
C GLN A 362 1.87 9.92 -22.83
N LEU A 363 1.56 8.64 -22.59
CA LEU A 363 0.34 8.02 -23.03
C LEU A 363 -0.90 8.75 -22.47
N GLY A 364 -1.87 9.09 -23.32
CA GLY A 364 -3.09 9.80 -22.96
C GLY A 364 -2.93 11.33 -22.82
N GLN A 365 -1.71 11.84 -22.86
CA GLN A 365 -1.44 13.26 -22.63
C GLN A 365 -2.06 14.17 -23.69
N TYR A 366 -2.27 13.71 -24.93
CA TYR A 366 -2.97 14.52 -25.94
C TYR A 366 -4.39 14.88 -25.52
N LYS A 367 -5.15 13.93 -24.94
CA LYS A 367 -6.52 14.18 -24.46
C LYS A 367 -6.57 15.17 -23.31
N LEU A 368 -5.49 15.22 -22.51
CA LEU A 368 -5.31 16.14 -21.39
C LEU A 368 -4.83 17.53 -21.81
N SER A 369 -4.21 17.64 -22.99
CA SER A 369 -3.64 18.88 -23.50
C SER A 369 -4.63 19.72 -24.31
N TYR A 370 -5.80 19.16 -24.68
CA TYR A 370 -6.79 19.81 -25.53
C TYR A 370 -8.22 19.42 -25.13
N THR A 371 -9.12 20.40 -25.07
CA THR A 371 -10.54 20.13 -24.82
C THR A 371 -11.12 19.23 -25.91
N HIS A 372 -12.19 18.50 -25.59
CA HIS A 372 -12.90 17.69 -26.58
C HIS A 372 -13.35 18.52 -27.80
N LYS A 373 -13.82 19.75 -27.57
CA LYS A 373 -14.22 20.68 -28.63
C LYS A 373 -13.06 21.08 -29.54
N GLU A 374 -11.89 21.40 -28.98
CA GLU A 374 -10.69 21.75 -29.77
C GLU A 374 -10.21 20.56 -30.59
N ARG A 375 -10.18 19.35 -30.00
CA ARG A 375 -9.82 18.12 -30.71
C ARG A 375 -10.77 17.85 -31.86
N MET A 376 -12.08 17.90 -31.63
CA MET A 376 -13.08 17.70 -32.67
C MET A 376 -12.95 18.71 -33.82
N GLN A 377 -12.76 20.00 -33.52
CA GLN A 377 -12.55 21.03 -34.55
C GLN A 377 -11.29 20.79 -35.37
N GLU A 378 -10.21 20.30 -34.75
CA GLU A 378 -8.96 19.99 -35.45
C GLU A 378 -9.11 18.75 -36.34
N ALA A 379 -9.73 17.68 -35.82
CA ALA A 379 -9.99 16.47 -36.58
C ALA A 379 -10.92 16.72 -37.78
N GLU A 380 -11.98 17.51 -37.61
CA GLU A 380 -12.90 17.89 -38.69
C GLU A 380 -12.19 18.63 -39.83
N LYS A 381 -11.29 19.55 -39.50
CA LYS A 381 -10.49 20.26 -40.51
C LYS A 381 -9.59 19.32 -41.30
N ALA A 382 -9.00 18.32 -40.64
CA ALA A 382 -8.18 17.32 -41.32
C ALA A 382 -9.01 16.44 -42.24
N LEU A 383 -10.15 15.95 -41.77
CA LEU A 383 -11.06 15.12 -42.56
C LEU A 383 -11.61 15.87 -43.79
N TRP A 384 -11.90 17.17 -43.65
CA TRP A 384 -12.31 18.02 -44.77
C TRP A 384 -11.22 18.15 -45.85
N LEU A 385 -9.95 17.99 -45.48
CA LEU A 385 -8.81 17.94 -46.40
C LEU A 385 -8.47 16.52 -46.86
N GLU A 386 -9.39 15.56 -46.68
CA GLU A 386 -9.21 14.13 -46.99
C GLU A 386 -7.99 13.52 -46.28
N LYS A 387 -7.74 13.95 -45.04
CA LYS A 387 -6.68 13.42 -44.19
C LYS A 387 -7.23 12.72 -42.98
N VAL A 388 -6.64 11.57 -42.66
CA VAL A 388 -6.90 10.82 -41.44
C VAL A 388 -6.14 11.47 -40.27
N PRO A 389 -6.85 11.94 -39.23
CA PRO A 389 -6.23 12.53 -38.04
C PRO A 389 -5.84 11.44 -37.04
N ILE A 390 -4.53 11.28 -36.81
CA ILE A 390 -3.94 10.22 -35.99
C ILE A 390 -3.08 10.82 -34.89
N ILE A 391 -3.24 10.31 -33.67
CA ILE A 391 -2.40 10.61 -32.51
C ILE A 391 -1.57 9.38 -32.19
N CYS A 392 -0.24 9.49 -32.28
CA CYS A 392 0.69 8.41 -31.93
C CYS A 392 1.40 8.72 -30.61
N GLU A 393 1.23 7.87 -29.61
CA GLU A 393 1.87 8.01 -28.30
C GLU A 393 2.67 6.76 -27.93
N LYS A 394 3.75 6.94 -27.17
CA LYS A 394 4.58 5.83 -26.72
C LYS A 394 3.78 4.93 -25.76
N LYS A 395 3.79 3.61 -26.00
CA LYS A 395 3.22 2.62 -25.06
C LYS A 395 4.02 2.59 -23.76
N GLU A 396 3.33 2.44 -22.64
CA GLU A 396 3.97 2.27 -21.33
C GLU A 396 4.93 1.05 -21.33
N GLY A 397 6.07 1.15 -20.65
CA GLY A 397 7.08 0.09 -20.59
C GLY A 397 7.95 -0.09 -21.85
N SER A 398 7.63 0.60 -22.95
CA SER A 398 8.42 0.56 -24.18
C SER A 398 9.81 1.19 -24.00
N SER A 399 10.84 0.63 -24.65
CA SER A 399 12.18 1.26 -24.69
C SER A 399 12.28 2.39 -25.72
N MET A 400 11.28 2.54 -26.60
CA MET A 400 11.27 3.54 -27.66
C MET A 400 11.30 4.98 -27.10
N PRO A 401 11.96 5.92 -27.80
CA PRO A 401 11.81 7.35 -27.53
C PRO A 401 10.36 7.83 -27.70
N ALA A 402 9.94 8.77 -26.85
CA ALA A 402 8.67 9.47 -27.06
C ALA A 402 8.84 10.57 -28.13
N ILE A 403 7.81 10.79 -28.94
CA ILE A 403 7.83 11.81 -30.00
C ILE A 403 7.13 13.10 -29.57
N ASN A 404 7.78 14.23 -29.79
CA ASN A 404 7.19 15.55 -29.54
C ASN A 404 6.06 15.86 -30.54
N GLN A 405 6.24 15.49 -31.81
CA GLN A 405 5.22 15.64 -32.85
C GLN A 405 4.38 14.35 -32.96
N ARG A 406 3.41 14.20 -32.05
CA ARG A 406 2.49 13.05 -32.00
C ARG A 406 1.32 13.08 -32.99
N LYS A 407 1.03 14.25 -33.57
CA LYS A 407 -0.07 14.44 -34.52
C LYS A 407 0.36 14.08 -35.94
N PHE A 408 -0.42 13.25 -36.61
CA PHE A 408 -0.24 12.91 -38.01
C PHE A 408 -1.55 13.17 -38.76
N PHE A 409 -1.45 13.88 -39.87
CA PHE A 409 -2.55 14.07 -40.82
C PHE A 409 -2.10 13.47 -42.13
N VAL A 410 -2.53 12.25 -42.39
CA VAL A 410 -2.07 11.44 -43.52
C VAL A 410 -3.18 11.25 -44.54
N SER A 411 -2.84 11.02 -45.80
CA SER A 411 -3.86 10.70 -46.81
C SER A 411 -4.59 9.40 -46.45
N GLN A 412 -5.88 9.32 -46.77
CA GLN A 412 -6.72 8.15 -46.49
C GLN A 412 -6.22 6.86 -47.17
N GLU A 413 -5.53 7.02 -48.30
CA GLU A 413 -5.03 5.91 -49.15
C GLU A 413 -3.73 5.27 -48.64
N ILE A 414 -3.03 5.88 -47.68
CA ILE A 414 -1.75 5.29 -47.22
C ILE A 414 -1.99 4.06 -46.36
N THR A 415 -1.09 3.10 -46.44
CA THR A 415 -1.18 1.87 -45.65
C THR A 415 -0.72 2.08 -44.21
N VAL A 416 -1.15 1.19 -43.31
CA VAL A 416 -0.64 1.09 -41.93
C VAL A 416 0.89 1.03 -41.91
N GLY A 417 1.51 0.25 -42.81
CA GLY A 417 2.97 0.17 -42.93
C GLY A 417 3.62 1.51 -43.24
N LYS A 418 3.00 2.36 -44.07
CA LYS A 418 3.51 3.71 -44.35
C LYS A 418 3.39 4.64 -43.13
N VAL A 419 2.34 4.52 -42.34
CA VAL A 419 2.22 5.25 -41.06
C VAL A 419 3.33 4.83 -40.09
N MET A 420 3.63 3.53 -40.00
CA MET A 420 4.72 3.02 -39.18
C MET A 420 6.09 3.54 -39.64
N GLU A 421 6.30 3.70 -40.95
CA GLU A 421 7.52 4.31 -41.52
C GLU A 421 7.63 5.79 -41.15
N LEU A 422 6.57 6.58 -41.32
CA LEU A 422 6.52 8.00 -40.90
C LEU A 422 6.76 8.15 -39.39
N LEU A 423 6.26 7.19 -38.60
CA LEU A 423 6.48 7.15 -37.16
C LEU A 423 7.94 6.84 -36.82
N LYS A 424 8.57 5.88 -37.51
CA LYS A 424 10.01 5.59 -37.40
C LYS A 424 10.87 6.81 -37.73
N GLU A 425 10.56 7.54 -38.80
CA GLU A 425 11.28 8.77 -39.18
C GLU A 425 11.28 9.82 -38.06
N ARG A 426 10.20 9.89 -37.26
CA ARG A 426 10.08 10.83 -36.12
C ARG A 426 10.72 10.34 -34.82
N ILE A 427 10.93 9.04 -34.63
CA ILE A 427 11.46 8.43 -33.38
C ILE A 427 13.00 8.51 -33.27
N ALA A 428 13.65 9.18 -34.23
CA ALA A 428 15.09 9.23 -34.47
C ALA A 428 15.61 7.99 -35.21
N GLN A 429 16.46 8.22 -36.21
CA GLN A 429 17.04 7.20 -37.11
C GLN A 429 17.91 6.14 -36.39
N GLU A 430 18.18 6.29 -35.10
CA GLU A 430 19.08 5.42 -34.33
C GLU A 430 18.42 4.18 -33.72
N VAL A 431 17.09 4.03 -33.82
CA VAL A 431 16.40 2.85 -33.32
C VAL A 431 16.27 1.79 -34.43
N SER A 432 17.17 0.79 -34.40
CA SER A 432 17.12 -0.38 -35.31
C SER A 432 15.94 -1.33 -35.00
N SER A 433 15.32 -1.16 -33.82
CA SER A 433 14.25 -2.04 -33.35
C SER A 433 12.98 -1.97 -34.22
N PRO A 434 12.25 -3.09 -34.39
CA PRO A 434 10.95 -3.08 -35.01
C PRO A 434 9.98 -2.17 -34.23
N ILE A 435 9.07 -1.51 -34.94
CA ILE A 435 7.98 -0.75 -34.32
C ILE A 435 6.71 -1.57 -34.48
N PHE A 436 5.99 -1.75 -33.38
CA PHE A 436 4.63 -2.29 -33.34
C PHE A 436 3.68 -1.16 -32.96
N ILE A 437 2.49 -1.16 -33.57
CA ILE A 437 1.43 -0.21 -33.24
C ILE A 437 0.20 -0.94 -32.71
N PHE A 438 -0.50 -0.29 -31.80
CA PHE A 438 -1.68 -0.84 -31.13
C PHE A 438 -2.79 0.20 -31.10
N VAL A 439 -4.03 -0.27 -31.24
CA VAL A 439 -5.23 0.56 -31.15
C VAL A 439 -6.19 -0.11 -30.17
N ARG A 440 -6.58 0.60 -29.11
CA ARG A 440 -7.38 0.05 -27.98
C ARG A 440 -6.81 -1.22 -27.33
N GLY A 441 -5.49 -1.41 -27.41
CA GLY A 441 -4.81 -2.59 -26.87
C GLY A 441 -4.61 -3.71 -27.89
N ASP A 442 -5.32 -3.68 -29.02
CA ASP A 442 -5.16 -4.67 -30.09
C ASP A 442 -3.96 -4.34 -30.97
N THR A 443 -3.12 -5.34 -31.25
CA THR A 443 -2.01 -5.21 -32.19
C THR A 443 -2.53 -5.12 -33.62
N ILE A 444 -2.16 -4.08 -34.35
CA ILE A 444 -2.45 -3.98 -35.78
C ILE A 444 -1.36 -4.73 -36.56
N THR A 445 -1.70 -5.91 -37.08
CA THR A 445 -0.76 -6.80 -37.78
C THR A 445 -0.78 -6.65 -39.29
N ASN A 446 -1.90 -6.19 -39.86
CA ASN A 446 -2.05 -6.02 -41.30
C ASN A 446 -1.42 -4.70 -41.78
N VAL A 447 -0.13 -4.73 -42.12
CA VAL A 447 0.62 -3.55 -42.57
C VAL A 447 0.21 -3.05 -43.97
N HIS A 448 -0.54 -3.84 -44.74
CA HIS A 448 -0.96 -3.49 -46.10
C HIS A 448 -2.36 -2.85 -46.16
N GLU A 449 -3.10 -2.87 -45.05
CA GLU A 449 -4.42 -2.25 -44.98
C GLU A 449 -4.34 -0.73 -45.09
N PRO A 450 -5.25 -0.06 -45.82
CA PRO A 450 -5.39 1.38 -45.77
C PRO A 450 -5.64 1.85 -44.34
N ILE A 451 -4.96 2.91 -43.90
CA ILE A 451 -5.13 3.43 -42.55
C ILE A 451 -6.57 3.93 -42.30
N MET A 452 -7.30 4.28 -43.37
CA MET A 452 -8.69 4.67 -43.30
C MET A 452 -9.62 3.56 -42.79
N GLU A 453 -9.34 2.30 -43.12
CA GLU A 453 -10.14 1.15 -42.63
C GLU A 453 -9.97 0.99 -41.11
N VAL A 454 -8.72 1.08 -40.63
CA VAL A 454 -8.42 1.11 -39.19
C VAL A 454 -9.06 2.32 -38.52
N TYR A 455 -9.05 3.48 -39.17
CA TYR A 455 -9.69 4.68 -38.67
C TYR A 455 -11.21 4.49 -38.48
N GLU A 456 -11.92 3.96 -39.47
CA GLU A 456 -13.37 3.76 -39.38
C GLU A 456 -13.75 2.75 -38.30
N GLY A 457 -12.94 1.70 -38.11
CA GLY A 457 -13.16 0.70 -37.05
C GLY A 457 -12.90 1.22 -35.63
N TYR A 458 -11.97 2.17 -35.46
CA TYR A 458 -11.40 2.46 -34.13
C TYR A 458 -11.37 3.93 -33.71
N LYS A 459 -11.75 4.88 -34.58
CA LYS A 459 -11.79 6.31 -34.24
C LYS A 459 -12.54 6.57 -32.92
N ASP A 460 -12.06 7.58 -32.21
CA ASP A 460 -12.64 8.01 -30.96
C ASP A 460 -13.80 8.98 -31.19
N THR A 461 -14.51 9.32 -30.10
CA THR A 461 -15.63 10.27 -30.09
C THR A 461 -15.25 11.68 -30.54
N ASP A 462 -13.98 12.06 -30.39
CA ASP A 462 -13.42 13.33 -30.85
C ASP A 462 -12.93 13.31 -32.31
N LYS A 463 -13.17 12.22 -33.04
CA LYS A 463 -12.80 11.97 -34.44
C LYS A 463 -11.30 11.78 -34.71
N PHE A 464 -10.44 11.62 -33.70
CA PHE A 464 -9.07 11.15 -33.88
C PHE A 464 -8.97 9.62 -33.80
N LEU A 465 -7.97 9.04 -34.47
CA LEU A 465 -7.50 7.68 -34.22
C LEU A 465 -6.31 7.72 -33.26
N TYR A 466 -6.44 7.05 -32.11
CA TYR A 466 -5.39 6.97 -31.10
C TYR A 466 -4.60 5.67 -31.26
N VAL A 467 -3.30 5.83 -31.50
CA VAL A 467 -2.35 4.74 -31.74
C VAL A 467 -1.29 4.79 -30.65
N THR A 468 -0.96 3.64 -30.09
CA THR A 468 0.21 3.50 -29.23
C THR A 468 1.31 2.72 -29.93
N TYR A 469 2.58 2.99 -29.62
CA TYR A 469 3.71 2.30 -30.26
C TYR A 469 4.75 1.76 -29.29
N SER A 470 5.35 0.61 -29.63
CA SER A 470 6.39 -0.07 -28.82
C SER A 470 7.44 -0.77 -29.68
N ASP A 471 8.60 -1.04 -29.06
CA ASP A 471 9.65 -1.95 -29.53
C ASP A 471 9.30 -3.45 -29.36
N THR A 472 8.23 -3.76 -28.61
CA THR A 472 7.79 -5.14 -28.37
C THR A 472 6.35 -5.35 -28.83
N ASN A 473 6.02 -6.58 -29.22
CA ASN A 473 4.68 -6.98 -29.65
C ASN A 473 3.79 -7.47 -28.48
N LYS A 474 4.13 -7.09 -27.24
CA LYS A 474 3.39 -7.48 -26.02
C LYS A 474 2.80 -6.25 -25.36
#